data_AF-A0A7M3XRD4-F1
#
_entry.id   AF-A0A7M3XRD4-F1
#
_cell.length_a   1.000
_cell.length_b   1.000
_cell.length_c   1.000
_cell.angle_alpha   90.00
_cell.angle_beta   90.00
_cell.angle_gamma   90.00
#
_symmetry.space_group_name_H-M   'P 1'
#
loop_
_entity.id
_entity.type
_entity.pdbx_description
1 polymer ?
#
loop_
_entity_poly.entity_id
_entity_poly.type
_entity_poly.pdbx_seq_one_letter_code
_entity_poly.pdbx_strand_id
1 'polypeptide(L)'
;MNKKSMRTLLVLSAITMAMIVSPAVVSYPAGIQGVKDSGCNCHGATTSSEVVPSITGLPDQYNYSESYEIVVSFVGGPTSPTNSNQGGFNLWVSDGELLPSDATVQSYNPNEVSHTEAGNDQTSWTLTWTSPSSDRNVEFILHTNSVNGNADGANGGSSGDMWNKLTAKVSPPVLVLEEADPFVVLSTLILVSAILLAFTLAYVFYRTNPESFTWDYFAPWIADWLTTTDHKKVGTLYFVAGLFFLGVGGIMAMMIRIQLAVPGNDFLTQDQYNQFFTLHGTTMIFLAAMPLINGFANWMVPLQIGAPDLALPRMNAMSFWLQPVGALLIFTGVFSGQGADTGWTGYAPYVVSETAHMGTTMWVAGQIMLVASSTLTGINFLTTIAVMRAPGMGWLQMPLFTWSILVANLMLFLSIPAFGIGLIQVYLDRVIGTAFYDISAG
;
A
#
# COMPACT_ATOMS: atom_id res chain seq x y z
N MET A 1 45.20 -70.03 -7.69
CA MET A 1 43.94 -69.81 -8.46
C MET A 1 44.25 -68.97 -9.69
N ASN A 2 43.86 -69.40 -10.90
CA ASN A 2 44.12 -68.65 -12.15
C ASN A 2 43.29 -67.34 -12.15
N LYS A 3 43.82 -66.24 -12.73
CA LYS A 3 43.17 -64.90 -12.74
C LYS A 3 41.72 -64.93 -13.23
N LYS A 4 41.39 -65.89 -14.12
CA LYS A 4 40.03 -66.14 -14.59
C LYS A 4 39.10 -66.64 -13.47
N SER A 5 39.52 -67.63 -12.69
CA SER A 5 38.75 -68.17 -11.55
C SER A 5 38.56 -67.16 -10.42
N MET A 6 39.51 -66.25 -10.19
CA MET A 6 39.37 -65.20 -9.17
C MET A 6 38.35 -64.12 -9.56
N ARG A 7 38.26 -63.77 -10.86
CA ARG A 7 37.21 -62.89 -11.38
C ARG A 7 35.83 -63.55 -11.35
N THR A 8 35.75 -64.84 -11.70
CA THR A 8 34.49 -65.59 -11.59
C THR A 8 34.02 -65.71 -10.15
N LEU A 9 34.93 -65.94 -9.19
CA LEU A 9 34.59 -65.99 -7.78
C LEU A 9 34.13 -64.62 -7.26
N LEU A 10 34.80 -63.53 -7.64
CA LEU A 10 34.42 -62.15 -7.28
C LEU A 10 33.04 -61.76 -7.83
N VAL A 11 32.76 -62.11 -9.10
CA VAL A 11 31.46 -61.85 -9.73
C VAL A 11 30.38 -62.72 -9.09
N LEU A 12 30.65 -64.01 -8.80
CA LEU A 12 29.69 -64.84 -8.07
C LEU A 12 29.44 -64.29 -6.67
N SER A 13 30.47 -63.92 -5.91
CA SER A 13 30.30 -63.35 -4.58
C SER A 13 29.58 -62.00 -4.61
N ALA A 14 29.80 -61.16 -5.63
CA ALA A 14 29.06 -59.90 -5.79
C ALA A 14 27.59 -60.14 -6.15
N ILE A 15 27.29 -61.14 -6.99
CA ILE A 15 25.91 -61.54 -7.31
C ILE A 15 25.23 -62.18 -6.09
N THR A 16 25.96 -62.99 -5.32
CA THR A 16 25.42 -63.62 -4.09
C THR A 16 25.18 -62.57 -3.00
N MET A 17 26.09 -61.59 -2.85
CA MET A 17 25.91 -60.45 -1.94
C MET A 17 24.75 -59.55 -2.40
N ALA A 18 24.60 -59.32 -3.71
CA ALA A 18 23.46 -58.57 -4.27
C ALA A 18 22.13 -59.33 -4.13
N MET A 19 22.15 -60.65 -4.10
CA MET A 19 20.98 -61.50 -3.81
C MET A 19 20.65 -61.60 -2.31
N ILE A 20 21.61 -61.36 -1.42
CA ILE A 20 21.41 -61.30 0.04
C ILE A 20 20.92 -59.90 0.49
N VAL A 21 21.09 -58.87 -0.35
CA VAL A 21 20.56 -57.51 -0.12
C VAL A 21 19.25 -57.27 -0.91
N SER A 22 18.50 -58.33 -1.24
CA SER A 22 17.08 -58.13 -1.55
C SER A 22 16.37 -57.76 -0.24
N PRO A 23 15.64 -56.63 -0.18
CA PRO A 23 14.72 -56.42 0.93
C PRO A 23 13.74 -57.59 0.88
N ALA A 24 13.81 -58.48 1.85
CA ALA A 24 12.73 -59.42 2.12
C ALA A 24 11.53 -58.55 2.48
N VAL A 25 10.65 -58.35 1.51
CA VAL A 25 9.49 -57.50 1.68
C VAL A 25 8.49 -58.27 2.51
N VAL A 26 8.43 -57.95 3.79
CA VAL A 26 7.40 -58.46 4.69
C VAL A 26 6.28 -57.43 4.69
N SER A 27 5.10 -57.82 4.19
CA SER A 27 3.88 -57.08 4.43
C SER A 27 3.55 -57.17 5.93
N TYR A 28 3.48 -56.02 6.60
CA TYR A 28 3.06 -55.97 7.99
C TYR A 28 1.54 -55.97 8.07
N PRO A 29 0.96 -56.49 9.18
CA PRO A 29 -0.49 -56.50 9.37
C PRO A 29 -1.09 -55.09 9.55
N ALA A 30 -0.27 -54.10 9.87
CA ALA A 30 -0.63 -52.68 9.93
C ALA A 30 0.25 -51.86 8.98
N GLY A 31 -0.11 -50.58 8.80
CA GLY A 31 0.60 -49.66 7.93
C GLY A 31 2.07 -49.43 8.29
N ILE A 32 2.83 -48.78 7.42
CA ILE A 32 4.28 -48.58 7.55
C ILE A 32 4.65 -47.09 7.59
N GLN A 33 5.81 -46.77 8.15
CA GLN A 33 6.39 -45.40 8.18
C GLN A 33 7.67 -45.31 7.33
N GLY A 34 8.08 -44.09 7.00
CA GLY A 34 9.31 -43.81 6.26
C GLY A 34 9.24 -44.14 4.77
N VAL A 35 8.03 -44.29 4.21
CA VAL A 35 7.84 -44.66 2.79
C VAL A 35 7.61 -43.48 1.85
N LYS A 36 7.78 -42.26 2.34
CA LYS A 36 7.70 -41.02 1.57
C LYS A 36 8.47 -41.09 0.24
N ASP A 37 9.73 -41.54 0.27
CA ASP A 37 10.59 -41.59 -0.92
C ASP A 37 10.63 -42.98 -1.57
N SER A 38 10.49 -44.04 -0.77
CA SER A 38 10.60 -45.42 -1.26
C SER A 38 9.30 -45.97 -1.85
N GLY A 39 8.14 -45.45 -1.44
CA GLY A 39 6.83 -45.94 -1.84
C GLY A 39 6.44 -47.29 -1.25
N CYS A 40 5.24 -47.78 -1.61
CA CYS A 40 4.67 -49.04 -1.10
C CYS A 40 5.14 -50.26 -1.90
N ASN A 41 6.46 -50.44 -2.06
CA ASN A 41 7.05 -51.51 -2.86
C ASN A 41 6.70 -52.93 -2.40
N CYS A 42 6.10 -53.05 -1.21
CA CYS A 42 5.56 -54.31 -0.74
C CYS A 42 4.41 -54.84 -1.57
N HIS A 43 3.69 -53.97 -2.28
CA HIS A 43 2.53 -54.31 -3.10
C HIS A 43 2.82 -54.19 -4.61
N GLY A 44 4.10 -54.26 -5.00
CA GLY A 44 4.52 -54.18 -6.40
C GLY A 44 5.76 -53.29 -6.59
N ALA A 45 6.61 -53.65 -7.55
CA ALA A 45 7.87 -52.94 -7.81
C ALA A 45 7.69 -51.54 -8.42
N THR A 46 6.51 -51.24 -8.96
CA THR A 46 6.18 -49.97 -9.63
C THR A 46 4.75 -49.57 -9.32
N THR A 47 4.45 -48.27 -9.39
CA THR A 47 3.09 -47.74 -9.25
C THR A 47 2.16 -48.23 -10.36
N SER A 48 0.89 -48.47 -10.04
CA SER A 48 -0.16 -48.82 -11.00
C SER A 48 -1.19 -47.70 -11.10
N SER A 49 -1.54 -47.29 -12.32
CA SER A 49 -2.62 -46.33 -12.57
C SER A 49 -4.01 -46.90 -12.28
N GLU A 50 -4.13 -48.21 -12.01
CA GLU A 50 -5.39 -48.83 -11.61
C GLU A 50 -5.81 -48.46 -10.19
N VAL A 51 -4.88 -48.02 -9.35
CA VAL A 51 -5.16 -47.46 -8.02
C VAL A 51 -5.10 -45.94 -8.12
N VAL A 52 -6.21 -45.26 -7.86
CA VAL A 52 -6.30 -43.80 -7.93
C VAL A 52 -6.43 -43.22 -6.51
N PRO A 53 -5.34 -42.72 -5.91
CA PRO A 53 -5.37 -42.04 -4.62
C PRO A 53 -6.08 -40.69 -4.70
N SER A 54 -6.77 -40.31 -3.62
CA SER A 54 -7.36 -38.99 -3.45
C SER A 54 -7.25 -38.49 -2.02
N ILE A 55 -7.11 -37.18 -1.87
CA ILE A 55 -7.22 -36.47 -0.58
C ILE A 55 -8.32 -35.44 -0.76
N THR A 56 -9.35 -35.49 0.08
CA THR A 56 -10.43 -34.50 0.12
C THR A 56 -10.41 -33.76 1.47
N GLY A 57 -10.95 -32.54 1.50
CA GLY A 57 -10.94 -31.69 2.69
C GLY A 57 -9.70 -30.79 2.85
N LEU A 58 -8.70 -30.92 1.97
CA LEU A 58 -7.58 -29.96 1.93
C LEU A 58 -8.05 -28.62 1.36
N PRO A 59 -7.76 -27.49 2.02
CA PRO A 59 -8.03 -26.19 1.46
C PRO A 59 -6.98 -25.82 0.40
N ASP A 60 -7.28 -24.87 -0.49
CA ASP A 60 -6.27 -24.32 -1.41
C ASP A 60 -5.23 -23.45 -0.66
N GLN A 61 -5.67 -22.81 0.43
CA GLN A 61 -4.87 -21.99 1.36
C GLN A 61 -5.31 -22.25 2.81
N TYR A 62 -4.38 -22.30 3.76
CA TYR A 62 -4.70 -22.52 5.18
C TYR A 62 -4.66 -21.22 6.01
N ASN A 63 -5.44 -21.14 7.09
CA ASN A 63 -5.22 -20.19 8.18
C ASN A 63 -4.26 -20.81 9.21
N TYR A 64 -3.50 -19.98 9.92
CA TYR A 64 -2.50 -20.45 10.88
C TYR A 64 -3.11 -21.27 12.03
N SER A 65 -2.52 -22.42 12.34
CA SER A 65 -2.93 -23.30 13.45
C SER A 65 -4.40 -23.73 13.41
N GLU A 66 -5.02 -23.74 12.23
CA GLU A 66 -6.38 -24.21 12.02
C GLU A 66 -6.35 -25.71 11.71
N SER A 67 -7.34 -26.45 12.24
CA SER A 67 -7.49 -27.88 12.02
C SER A 67 -8.49 -28.16 10.90
N TYR A 68 -8.07 -28.93 9.91
CA TYR A 68 -8.87 -29.38 8.78
C TYR A 68 -9.12 -30.88 8.89
N GLU A 69 -10.38 -31.30 8.78
CA GLU A 69 -10.70 -32.71 8.60
C GLU A 69 -10.42 -33.10 7.15
N ILE A 70 -9.55 -34.08 6.96
CA ILE A 70 -9.15 -34.57 5.65
C ILE A 70 -9.46 -36.06 5.54
N VAL A 71 -9.92 -36.45 4.35
CA VAL A 71 -10.24 -37.85 4.04
C VAL A 71 -9.28 -38.32 2.96
N VAL A 72 -8.51 -39.35 3.28
CA VAL A 72 -7.63 -40.03 2.33
C VAL A 72 -8.31 -41.29 1.85
N SER A 73 -8.33 -41.52 0.54
CA SER A 73 -8.96 -42.70 -0.03
C SER A 73 -8.31 -43.13 -1.33
N PHE A 74 -8.69 -44.31 -1.82
CA PHE A 74 -8.36 -44.73 -3.17
C PHE A 74 -9.54 -45.45 -3.83
N VAL A 75 -9.54 -45.46 -5.16
CA VAL A 75 -10.45 -46.28 -5.97
C VAL A 75 -9.68 -47.15 -6.95
N GLY A 76 -10.25 -48.31 -7.29
CA GLY A 76 -9.69 -49.28 -8.24
C GLY A 76 -8.68 -50.26 -7.63
N GLY A 77 -7.87 -50.87 -8.49
CA GLY A 77 -7.01 -52.01 -8.15
C GLY A 77 -7.79 -53.31 -7.92
N PRO A 78 -7.12 -54.35 -7.38
CA PRO A 78 -7.67 -55.70 -7.28
C PRO A 78 -8.62 -55.93 -6.08
N THR A 79 -8.87 -54.89 -5.28
CA THR A 79 -9.72 -54.99 -4.08
C THR A 79 -11.20 -55.25 -4.40
N SER A 80 -11.86 -55.98 -3.51
CA SER A 80 -13.30 -56.29 -3.57
C SER A 80 -13.90 -56.19 -2.17
N PRO A 81 -15.18 -55.79 -2.01
CA PRO A 81 -15.85 -55.75 -0.70
C PRO A 81 -15.94 -57.09 0.02
N THR A 82 -15.68 -58.20 -0.68
CA THR A 82 -15.65 -59.56 -0.11
C THR A 82 -14.28 -59.97 0.42
N ASN A 83 -13.26 -59.14 0.24
CA ASN A 83 -11.90 -59.44 0.70
C ASN A 83 -11.82 -59.22 2.21
N SER A 84 -11.01 -60.04 2.89
CA SER A 84 -10.70 -59.90 4.32
C SER A 84 -9.73 -58.76 4.64
N ASN A 85 -9.22 -58.08 3.61
CA ASN A 85 -8.46 -56.82 3.66
C ASN A 85 -8.66 -56.14 2.31
N GLN A 86 -8.92 -54.85 2.28
CA GLN A 86 -9.17 -54.09 1.06
C GLN A 86 -7.98 -53.24 0.62
N GLY A 87 -7.22 -52.66 1.54
CA GLY A 87 -6.07 -51.84 1.19
C GLY A 87 -5.49 -51.07 2.36
N GLY A 88 -4.61 -50.13 2.05
CA GLY A 88 -3.92 -49.33 3.03
C GLY A 88 -3.46 -47.98 2.49
N PHE A 89 -3.02 -47.11 3.39
CA PHE A 89 -2.39 -45.85 3.04
C PHE A 89 -1.23 -45.47 3.97
N ASN A 90 -0.36 -44.59 3.49
CA ASN A 90 0.60 -43.82 4.28
C ASN A 90 0.52 -42.37 3.80
N LEU A 91 0.27 -41.43 4.72
CA LEU A 91 0.23 -40.00 4.43
C LEU A 91 1.37 -39.32 5.18
N TRP A 92 2.18 -38.59 4.44
CA TRP A 92 3.24 -37.73 4.97
C TRP A 92 2.96 -36.26 4.65
N VAL A 93 3.23 -35.37 5.59
CA VAL A 93 3.11 -33.91 5.41
C VAL A 93 4.41 -33.19 5.78
N SER A 94 4.81 -32.21 4.98
CA SER A 94 6.06 -31.45 5.20
C SER A 94 6.07 -30.54 6.42
N ASP A 95 4.89 -30.08 6.87
CA ASP A 95 4.73 -29.19 8.02
C ASP A 95 3.29 -29.27 8.56
N GLY A 96 3.08 -28.88 9.82
CA GLY A 96 1.84 -29.11 10.54
C GLY A 96 1.76 -30.51 11.18
N GLU A 97 0.64 -30.78 11.84
CA GLU A 97 0.44 -31.98 12.67
C GLU A 97 -0.76 -32.80 12.20
N LEU A 98 -0.55 -34.09 11.96
CA LEU A 98 -1.56 -35.07 11.59
C LEU A 98 -2.00 -35.88 12.81
N LEU A 99 -3.30 -35.89 13.07
CA LEU A 99 -3.92 -36.61 14.17
C LEU A 99 -4.95 -37.63 13.65
N PRO A 100 -4.92 -38.88 14.13
CA PRO A 100 -5.95 -39.88 13.82
C PRO A 100 -7.34 -39.42 14.30
N SER A 101 -8.36 -39.54 13.45
CA SER A 101 -9.74 -39.23 13.84
C SER A 101 -10.49 -40.44 14.43
N ASP A 102 -10.03 -41.67 14.16
CA ASP A 102 -10.62 -42.91 14.67
C ASP A 102 -9.57 -44.02 14.86
N ALA A 103 -10.02 -45.21 15.29
CA ALA A 103 -9.16 -46.37 15.56
C ALA A 103 -8.60 -47.06 14.29
N THR A 104 -9.02 -46.64 13.10
CA THR A 104 -8.57 -47.20 11.81
C THR A 104 -7.27 -46.54 11.32
N VAL A 105 -6.86 -45.44 11.98
CA VAL A 105 -5.65 -44.67 11.68
C VAL A 105 -4.72 -44.66 12.90
N GLN A 106 -3.41 -44.74 12.64
CA GLN A 106 -2.34 -44.59 13.63
C GLN A 106 -1.37 -43.49 13.21
N SER A 107 -0.81 -42.80 14.20
CA SER A 107 0.24 -41.80 14.01
C SER A 107 1.60 -42.36 14.43
N TYR A 108 2.58 -42.20 13.55
CA TYR A 108 3.97 -42.56 13.82
C TYR A 108 4.77 -41.38 14.36
N ASN A 109 4.50 -40.21 13.80
CA ASN A 109 5.04 -38.93 14.21
C ASN A 109 4.05 -37.82 13.78
N PRO A 110 4.21 -36.57 14.26
CA PRO A 110 3.31 -35.47 13.90
C PRO A 110 3.13 -35.28 12.39
N ASN A 111 4.08 -35.71 11.57
CA ASN A 111 4.09 -35.49 10.13
C ASN A 111 3.72 -36.73 9.31
N GLU A 112 3.44 -37.88 9.93
CA GLU A 112 3.23 -39.14 9.23
C GLU A 112 2.24 -40.05 9.95
N VAL A 113 1.19 -40.44 9.21
CA VAL A 113 0.12 -41.32 9.68
C VAL A 113 -0.15 -42.43 8.66
N SER A 114 -0.68 -43.54 9.14
CA SER A 114 -1.00 -44.72 8.33
C SER A 114 -2.17 -45.49 8.94
N HIS A 115 -2.64 -46.54 8.29
CA HIS A 115 -3.76 -47.35 8.75
C HIS A 115 -3.34 -48.36 9.84
N THR A 116 -4.26 -48.70 10.74
CA THR A 116 -4.13 -49.82 11.70
C THR A 116 -4.64 -51.13 11.08
N GLU A 117 -4.51 -52.25 11.81
CA GLU A 117 -5.12 -53.52 11.37
C GLU A 117 -6.63 -53.40 11.16
N ALA A 118 -7.34 -52.65 12.02
CA ALA A 118 -8.77 -52.39 11.87
C ALA A 118 -9.10 -51.54 10.62
N GLY A 119 -8.12 -50.77 10.14
CA GLY A 119 -8.24 -49.98 8.93
C GLY A 119 -7.91 -50.73 7.65
N ASN A 120 -7.59 -52.03 7.68
CA ASN A 120 -7.31 -52.78 6.46
C ASN A 120 -8.57 -53.05 5.63
N ASP A 121 -9.73 -53.11 6.27
CA ASP A 121 -11.03 -53.48 5.66
C ASP A 121 -11.76 -52.33 4.99
N GLN A 122 -11.06 -51.22 4.71
CA GLN A 122 -11.64 -50.02 4.08
C GLN A 122 -10.73 -49.46 3.00
N THR A 123 -11.30 -48.57 2.18
CA THR A 123 -10.59 -47.86 1.11
C THR A 123 -10.53 -46.35 1.35
N SER A 124 -11.01 -45.89 2.51
CA SER A 124 -11.11 -44.50 2.91
C SER A 124 -10.87 -44.35 4.40
N TRP A 125 -10.11 -43.33 4.82
CA TRP A 125 -9.78 -43.05 6.22
C TRP A 125 -9.89 -41.55 6.48
N THR A 126 -10.39 -41.20 7.66
CA THR A 126 -10.53 -39.81 8.09
C THR A 126 -9.45 -39.47 9.11
N LEU A 127 -8.83 -38.30 8.95
CA LEU A 127 -7.82 -37.80 9.86
C LEU A 127 -7.88 -36.27 9.92
N THR A 128 -7.27 -35.67 10.93
CA THR A 128 -7.25 -34.22 11.11
C THR A 128 -5.84 -33.70 10.87
N TRP A 129 -5.70 -32.69 10.03
CA TRP A 129 -4.46 -31.96 9.83
C TRP A 129 -4.56 -30.57 10.46
N THR A 130 -3.66 -30.23 11.38
CA THR A 130 -3.51 -28.89 11.94
C THR A 130 -2.38 -28.17 11.23
N SER A 131 -2.68 -27.03 10.63
CA SER A 131 -1.74 -26.26 9.81
C SER A 131 -0.62 -25.61 10.64
N PRO A 132 0.53 -25.27 10.03
CA PRO A 132 1.63 -24.58 10.70
C PRO A 132 1.26 -23.20 11.25
N SER A 133 2.03 -22.72 12.22
CA SER A 133 1.94 -21.35 12.73
C SER A 133 2.81 -20.34 11.97
N SER A 134 3.39 -20.72 10.82
CA SER A 134 4.35 -19.90 10.07
C SER A 134 4.17 -20.04 8.55
N ASP A 135 4.52 -19.00 7.80
CA ASP A 135 4.35 -18.93 6.34
C ASP A 135 5.23 -19.91 5.56
N ARG A 136 4.70 -21.11 5.32
CA ARG A 136 5.37 -22.14 4.52
C ARG A 136 4.40 -22.87 3.61
N ASN A 137 4.86 -23.20 2.42
CA ASN A 137 4.14 -24.12 1.54
C ASN A 137 4.18 -25.53 2.14
N VAL A 138 3.01 -26.15 2.25
CA VAL A 138 2.86 -27.49 2.83
C VAL A 138 2.60 -28.48 1.72
N GLU A 139 3.50 -29.45 1.58
CA GLU A 139 3.36 -30.58 0.67
C GLU A 139 2.86 -31.82 1.41
N PHE A 140 1.87 -32.49 0.82
CA PHE A 140 1.32 -33.77 1.25
C PHE A 140 1.70 -34.84 0.24
N ILE A 141 2.16 -35.99 0.72
CA ILE A 141 2.47 -37.15 -0.09
C ILE A 141 1.65 -38.32 0.45
N LEU A 142 0.64 -38.73 -0.31
CA LEU A 142 -0.21 -39.87 -0.01
C LEU A 142 0.22 -41.06 -0.85
N HIS A 143 0.52 -42.17 -0.20
CA HIS A 143 0.65 -43.49 -0.79
C HIS A 143 -0.58 -44.31 -0.46
N THR A 144 -1.15 -45.01 -1.44
CA THR A 144 -2.24 -45.96 -1.22
C THR A 144 -1.96 -47.28 -1.93
N ASN A 145 -2.44 -48.37 -1.35
CA ASN A 145 -2.38 -49.71 -1.93
C ASN A 145 -3.74 -50.39 -1.88
N SER A 146 -3.99 -51.22 -2.88
CA SER A 146 -5.19 -52.02 -3.09
C SER A 146 -4.77 -53.48 -3.11
N VAL A 147 -5.38 -54.31 -2.25
CA VAL A 147 -4.97 -55.71 -2.05
C VAL A 147 -6.07 -56.68 -2.45
N ASN A 148 -5.69 -57.86 -2.93
CA ASN A 148 -6.62 -58.83 -3.52
C ASN A 148 -7.21 -59.85 -2.52
N GLY A 149 -6.88 -59.72 -1.22
CA GLY A 149 -7.40 -60.60 -0.15
C GLY A 149 -6.83 -62.02 -0.13
N ASN A 150 -5.73 -62.30 -0.86
CA ASN A 150 -5.16 -63.65 -0.97
C ASN A 150 -4.24 -64.08 0.20
N ALA A 151 -4.18 -63.29 1.28
CA ALA A 151 -3.20 -63.43 2.37
C ALA A 151 -3.18 -64.85 3.00
N ASP A 152 -4.32 -65.54 3.02
CA ASP A 152 -4.48 -66.88 3.61
C ASP A 152 -4.36 -68.05 2.60
N GLY A 153 -4.04 -67.77 1.33
CA GLY A 153 -3.95 -68.77 0.26
C GLY A 153 -2.62 -69.53 0.20
N ALA A 154 -2.57 -70.64 -0.55
CA ALA A 154 -1.34 -71.44 -0.74
C ALA A 154 -0.20 -70.70 -1.50
N ASN A 155 -0.50 -69.53 -2.08
CA ASN A 155 0.44 -68.57 -2.67
C ASN A 155 0.41 -67.21 -1.91
N GLY A 156 -0.04 -67.22 -0.66
CA GLY A 156 -0.42 -66.04 0.14
C GLY A 156 0.75 -65.09 0.37
N GLY A 157 0.59 -63.88 -0.13
CA GLY A 157 1.60 -62.84 -0.14
C GLY A 157 1.21 -61.76 -1.15
N SER A 158 1.98 -60.67 -1.19
CA SER A 158 1.67 -59.44 -1.96
C SER A 158 1.67 -59.58 -3.50
N SER A 159 1.61 -60.80 -4.01
CA SER A 159 1.47 -61.11 -5.43
C SER A 159 0.10 -60.66 -5.94
N GLY A 160 0.12 -59.72 -6.89
CA GLY A 160 -1.08 -59.20 -7.54
C GLY A 160 -1.73 -58.03 -6.81
N ASP A 161 -1.12 -57.52 -5.75
CA ASP A 161 -1.48 -56.24 -5.16
C ASP A 161 -0.97 -55.08 -6.03
N MET A 162 -1.51 -53.89 -5.80
CA MET A 162 -1.16 -52.68 -6.54
C MET A 162 -1.08 -51.49 -5.61
N TRP A 163 -0.23 -50.50 -5.94
CA TRP A 163 -0.15 -49.24 -5.20
C TRP A 163 0.10 -48.05 -6.11
N ASN A 164 -0.21 -46.85 -5.62
CA ASN A 164 0.07 -45.59 -6.32
C ASN A 164 0.29 -44.45 -5.32
N LYS A 165 0.62 -43.26 -5.83
CA LYS A 165 0.86 -42.05 -5.02
C LYS A 165 0.18 -40.80 -5.55
N LEU A 166 -0.13 -39.88 -4.64
CA LEU A 166 -0.62 -38.53 -4.92
C LEU A 166 0.24 -37.51 -4.15
N THR A 167 0.54 -36.38 -4.79
CA THR A 167 1.17 -35.24 -4.13
C THR A 167 0.22 -34.04 -4.21
N ALA A 168 -0.09 -33.43 -3.08
CA ALA A 168 -0.90 -32.22 -2.98
C ALA A 168 -0.11 -31.09 -2.30
N LYS A 169 -0.44 -29.83 -2.59
CA LYS A 169 0.24 -28.65 -2.03
C LYS A 169 -0.79 -27.65 -1.53
N VAL A 170 -0.55 -27.10 -0.34
CA VAL A 170 -1.36 -26.04 0.26
C VAL A 170 -0.46 -24.83 0.53
N SER A 171 -0.94 -23.64 0.19
CA SER A 171 -0.19 -22.39 0.33
C SER A 171 -0.52 -21.68 1.67
N PRO A 172 0.40 -20.88 2.23
CA PRO A 172 0.12 -20.06 3.41
C PRO A 172 -0.96 -18.99 3.12
N PRO A 173 -1.57 -18.40 4.17
CA PRO A 173 -2.56 -17.35 3.98
C PRO A 173 -1.91 -16.11 3.35
N VAL A 174 -2.64 -15.42 2.47
CA VAL A 174 -2.18 -14.15 1.91
C VAL A 174 -2.20 -13.09 3.01
N LEU A 175 -1.03 -12.56 3.37
CA LEU A 175 -0.90 -11.36 4.19
C LEU A 175 -1.53 -10.18 3.43
N VAL A 176 -2.78 -9.85 3.74
CA VAL A 176 -3.39 -8.58 3.35
C VAL A 176 -2.88 -7.53 4.32
N LEU A 177 -1.76 -6.88 3.99
CA LEU A 177 -1.37 -5.65 4.67
C LEU A 177 -2.41 -4.58 4.32
N GLU A 178 -3.05 -4.01 5.34
CA GLU A 178 -3.96 -2.89 5.13
C GLU A 178 -3.15 -1.72 4.54
N GLU A 179 -3.47 -1.33 3.31
CA GLU A 179 -2.79 -0.21 2.67
C GLU A 179 -3.04 1.07 3.47
N ALA A 180 -1.96 1.80 3.76
CA ALA A 180 -2.06 3.04 4.50
C ALA A 180 -2.84 4.06 3.67
N ASP A 181 -3.90 4.63 4.26
CA ASP A 181 -4.70 5.69 3.62
C ASP A 181 -3.76 6.82 3.11
N PRO A 182 -3.73 7.06 1.78
CA PRO A 182 -2.94 8.12 1.18
C PRO A 182 -3.16 9.50 1.82
N PHE A 183 -4.36 9.81 2.34
CA PHE A 183 -4.58 11.05 3.07
C PHE A 183 -3.92 11.07 4.43
N VAL A 184 -3.91 9.96 5.16
CA VAL A 184 -3.14 9.82 6.41
C VAL A 184 -1.66 9.99 6.12
N VAL A 185 -1.15 9.41 5.04
CA VAL A 185 0.24 9.61 4.60
C VAL A 185 0.51 11.08 4.29
N LEU A 186 -0.34 11.75 3.51
CA LEU A 186 -0.18 13.16 3.17
C LEU A 186 -0.24 14.06 4.42
N SER A 187 -1.25 13.91 5.27
CA SER A 187 -1.39 14.67 6.52
C SER A 187 -0.20 14.45 7.45
N THR A 188 0.30 13.22 7.55
CA THR A 188 1.49 12.89 8.34
C THR A 188 2.72 13.59 7.76
N LEU A 189 2.92 13.55 6.44
CA LEU A 189 4.06 14.22 5.80
C LEU A 189 3.98 15.75 5.91
N ILE A 190 2.78 16.33 5.85
CA ILE A 190 2.54 17.75 6.13
C ILE A 190 2.94 18.07 7.56
N LEU A 191 2.49 17.25 8.53
CA LEU A 191 2.80 17.45 9.94
C LEU A 191 4.30 17.32 10.22
N VAL A 192 4.96 16.29 9.68
CA VAL A 192 6.41 16.11 9.77
C VAL A 192 7.14 17.30 9.16
N SER A 193 6.71 17.78 7.98
CA SER A 193 7.29 18.96 7.34
C SER A 193 7.12 20.22 8.19
N ALA A 194 5.97 20.39 8.83
CA ALA A 194 5.70 21.52 9.73
C ALA A 194 6.56 21.44 11.01
N ILE A 195 6.73 20.25 11.57
CA ILE A 195 7.59 20.01 12.73
C ILE A 195 9.05 20.28 12.37
N LEU A 196 9.54 19.79 11.23
CA LEU A 196 10.90 20.05 10.75
C LEU A 196 11.13 21.54 10.50
N LEU A 197 10.13 22.23 9.92
CA LEU A 197 10.19 23.68 9.77
C LEU A 197 10.24 24.38 11.12
N ALA A 198 9.41 23.98 12.09
CA ALA A 198 9.42 24.54 13.44
C ALA A 198 10.76 24.33 14.15
N PHE A 199 11.36 23.13 14.06
CA PHE A 199 12.71 22.87 14.56
C PHE A 199 13.76 23.73 13.88
N THR A 200 13.66 23.90 12.57
CA THR A 200 14.58 24.76 11.80
C THR A 200 14.46 26.21 12.26
N LEU A 201 13.25 26.72 12.47
CA LEU A 201 13.01 28.07 12.98
C LEU A 201 13.52 28.24 14.42
N ALA A 202 13.28 27.25 15.29
CA ALA A 202 13.80 27.24 16.65
C ALA A 202 15.34 27.19 16.67
N TYR A 203 15.95 26.43 15.77
CA TYR A 203 17.40 26.37 15.61
C TYR A 203 17.97 27.71 15.10
N VAL A 204 17.31 28.35 14.13
CA VAL A 204 17.68 29.70 13.67
C VAL A 204 17.60 30.69 14.84
N PHE A 205 16.52 30.67 15.62
CA PHE A 205 16.38 31.49 16.82
C PHE A 205 17.53 31.25 17.82
N TYR A 206 17.78 29.99 18.18
CA TYR A 206 18.89 29.61 19.07
C TYR A 206 20.24 30.11 18.55
N ARG A 207 20.50 29.99 17.24
CA ARG A 207 21.77 30.44 16.67
C ARG A 207 21.89 31.97 16.62
N THR A 208 20.78 32.70 16.60
CA THR A 208 20.79 34.17 16.51
C THR A 208 20.95 34.82 17.87
N ASN A 209 20.35 34.25 18.93
CA ASN A 209 20.56 34.67 20.32
C ASN A 209 20.49 33.44 21.27
N PRO A 210 21.62 32.73 21.49
CA PRO A 210 21.62 31.50 22.29
C PRO A 210 21.32 31.75 23.78
N GLU A 211 21.66 32.93 24.30
CA GLU A 211 21.40 33.30 25.69
C GLU A 211 19.92 33.65 25.97
N SER A 212 19.10 33.77 24.92
CA SER A 212 17.70 34.22 25.03
C SER A 212 16.68 33.08 24.91
N PHE A 213 17.06 31.82 25.13
CA PHE A 213 16.11 30.70 25.10
C PHE A 213 15.26 30.62 26.39
N THR A 214 14.76 31.77 26.85
CA THR A 214 13.71 31.90 27.86
C THR A 214 12.44 32.40 27.19
N TRP A 215 11.29 32.09 27.78
CA TRP A 215 9.99 32.50 27.24
C TRP A 215 9.87 34.02 27.06
N ASP A 216 10.56 34.78 27.91
CA ASP A 216 10.57 36.26 27.92
C ASP A 216 11.13 36.88 26.63
N TYR A 217 11.99 36.18 25.90
CA TYR A 217 12.52 36.65 24.61
C TYR A 217 11.84 36.00 23.42
N PHE A 218 11.41 34.74 23.56
CA PHE A 218 10.74 34.01 22.51
C PHE A 218 9.34 34.56 22.19
N ALA A 219 8.54 34.86 23.22
CA ALA A 219 7.18 35.37 23.02
C ALA A 219 7.16 36.75 22.29
N PRO A 220 7.98 37.75 22.67
CA PRO A 220 8.08 39.00 21.91
C PRO A 220 8.61 38.81 20.49
N TRP A 221 9.55 37.89 20.28
CA TRP A 221 10.08 37.59 18.95
C TRP A 221 9.00 37.02 18.02
N ILE A 222 8.19 36.05 18.49
CA ILE A 222 7.05 35.55 17.72
C ILE A 222 6.05 36.67 17.46
N ALA A 223 5.70 37.46 18.48
CA ALA A 223 4.73 38.54 18.33
C ALA A 223 5.17 39.56 17.27
N ASP A 224 6.46 39.89 17.21
CA ASP A 224 7.05 40.78 16.21
C ASP A 224 6.88 40.22 14.78
N TRP A 225 7.06 38.91 14.56
CA TRP A 225 6.77 38.29 13.25
C TRP A 225 5.27 38.20 12.94
N LEU A 226 4.43 37.91 13.94
CA LEU A 226 2.98 37.79 13.73
C LEU A 226 2.31 39.12 13.40
N THR A 227 2.83 40.21 13.97
CA THR A 227 2.24 41.56 13.88
C THR A 227 3.05 42.53 13.00
N THR A 228 4.09 42.04 12.31
CA THR A 228 4.97 42.88 11.48
C THR A 228 4.22 43.55 10.33
N THR A 229 4.58 44.80 10.05
CA THR A 229 4.22 45.50 8.81
C THR A 229 5.41 45.72 7.88
N ASP A 230 6.64 45.42 8.32
CA ASP A 230 7.85 45.56 7.51
C ASP A 230 7.79 44.64 6.28
N HIS A 231 7.84 45.24 5.08
CA HIS A 231 7.82 44.51 3.81
C HIS A 231 8.88 43.41 3.70
N LYS A 232 10.04 43.53 4.34
CA LYS A 232 11.08 42.49 4.33
C LYS A 232 10.68 41.29 5.17
N LYS A 233 10.11 41.54 6.35
CA LYS A 233 9.61 40.46 7.22
C LYS A 233 8.40 39.78 6.57
N VAL A 234 7.45 40.54 6.05
CA VAL A 234 6.30 39.99 5.31
C VAL A 234 6.77 39.21 4.09
N GLY A 235 7.72 39.74 3.30
CA GLY A 235 8.32 39.01 2.18
C GLY A 235 8.99 37.70 2.58
N THR A 236 9.65 37.67 3.75
CA THR A 236 10.22 36.44 4.32
C THR A 236 9.13 35.43 4.70
N LEU A 237 8.03 35.88 5.29
CA LEU A 237 6.89 35.02 5.60
C LEU A 237 6.29 34.39 4.35
N TYR A 238 6.12 35.17 3.27
CA TYR A 238 5.72 34.68 1.95
C TYR A 238 6.67 33.61 1.40
N PHE A 239 7.99 33.81 1.53
CA PHE A 239 8.99 32.83 1.10
C PHE A 239 8.90 31.52 1.87
N VAL A 240 8.85 31.60 3.20
CA VAL A 240 8.78 30.42 4.05
C VAL A 240 7.50 29.64 3.76
N ALA A 241 6.36 30.32 3.66
CA ALA A 241 5.09 29.69 3.30
C ALA A 241 5.13 29.06 1.90
N GLY A 242 5.64 29.79 0.90
CA GLY A 242 5.73 29.32 -0.47
C GLY A 242 6.65 28.11 -0.63
N LEU A 243 7.80 28.09 0.06
CA LEU A 243 8.71 26.93 0.08
C LEU A 243 8.10 25.73 0.80
N PHE A 244 7.37 25.97 1.90
CA PHE A 244 6.64 24.91 2.61
C PHE A 244 5.61 24.25 1.68
N PHE A 245 4.75 25.03 1.02
CA PHE A 245 3.75 24.50 0.10
C PHE A 245 4.34 23.96 -1.20
N LEU A 246 5.53 24.41 -1.62
CA LEU A 246 6.27 23.77 -2.72
C LEU A 246 6.63 22.32 -2.36
N GLY A 247 7.06 22.09 -1.12
CA GLY A 247 7.31 20.73 -0.60
C GLY A 247 6.04 19.88 -0.56
N VAL A 248 4.95 20.43 0.01
CA VAL A 248 3.64 19.75 0.07
C VAL A 248 3.11 19.41 -1.34
N GLY A 249 3.19 20.38 -2.26
CA GLY A 249 2.85 20.19 -3.67
C GLY A 249 3.70 19.10 -4.34
N GLY A 250 5.00 19.08 -4.06
CA GLY A 250 5.94 18.05 -4.53
C GLY A 250 5.61 16.66 -4.01
N ILE A 251 5.23 16.52 -2.73
CA ILE A 251 4.79 15.24 -2.15
C ILE A 251 3.57 14.71 -2.88
N MET A 252 2.54 15.55 -3.09
CA MET A 252 1.36 15.15 -3.86
C MET A 252 1.72 14.76 -5.29
N ALA A 253 2.65 15.47 -5.93
CA ALA A 253 3.14 15.10 -7.26
C ALA A 253 3.81 13.73 -7.28
N MET A 254 4.61 13.41 -6.25
CA MET A 254 5.25 12.09 -6.14
C MET A 254 4.21 10.98 -5.97
N MET A 255 3.17 11.18 -5.16
CA MET A 255 2.09 10.19 -4.99
C MET A 255 1.36 9.93 -6.32
N ILE A 256 1.04 10.97 -7.08
CA ILE A 256 0.47 10.85 -8.44
C ILE A 256 1.43 10.05 -9.36
N ARG A 257 2.73 10.32 -9.30
CA ARG A 257 3.72 9.64 -10.14
C ARG A 257 3.95 8.19 -9.75
N ILE A 258 3.83 7.84 -8.47
CA ILE A 258 3.85 6.46 -8.00
C ILE A 258 2.64 5.70 -8.56
N GLN A 259 1.44 6.28 -8.48
CA GLN A 259 0.24 5.66 -9.08
C GLN A 259 0.43 5.40 -10.58
N LEU A 260 1.06 6.32 -11.31
CA LEU A 260 1.28 6.19 -12.76
C LEU A 260 2.57 5.45 -13.14
N ALA A 261 3.28 4.84 -12.19
CA ALA A 261 4.57 4.20 -12.46
C ALA A 261 4.44 2.95 -13.36
N VAL A 262 3.34 2.21 -13.23
CA VAL A 262 3.02 1.04 -14.08
C VAL A 262 1.53 1.04 -14.44
N PRO A 263 1.14 0.46 -15.60
CA PRO A 263 -0.27 0.32 -15.95
C PRO A 263 -1.00 -0.59 -14.96
N GLY A 264 -2.22 -0.20 -14.57
CA GLY A 264 -3.06 -1.00 -13.67
C GLY A 264 -2.60 -1.01 -12.20
N ASN A 265 -1.76 -0.07 -11.79
CA ASN A 265 -1.37 0.11 -10.39
C ASN A 265 -2.58 0.45 -9.52
N ASP A 266 -2.55 0.05 -8.26
CA ASP A 266 -3.63 0.20 -7.27
C ASP A 266 -3.25 1.10 -6.08
N PHE A 267 -2.08 1.75 -6.11
CA PHE A 267 -1.59 2.65 -5.05
C PHE A 267 -2.54 3.81 -4.66
N LEU A 268 -3.31 4.36 -5.61
CA LEU A 268 -4.39 5.32 -5.36
C LEU A 268 -5.67 4.83 -6.00
N THR A 269 -6.79 4.98 -5.29
CA THR A 269 -8.11 4.83 -5.91
C THR A 269 -8.36 5.94 -6.94
N GLN A 270 -9.37 5.75 -7.80
CA GLN A 270 -9.76 6.76 -8.79
C GLN A 270 -10.11 8.11 -8.16
N ASP A 271 -10.86 8.08 -7.05
CA ASP A 271 -11.26 9.29 -6.33
C ASP A 271 -10.04 9.98 -5.71
N GLN A 272 -9.18 9.22 -5.02
CA GLN A 272 -7.96 9.77 -4.46
C GLN A 272 -7.07 10.40 -5.53
N TYR A 273 -6.90 9.75 -6.69
CA TYR A 273 -6.12 10.33 -7.79
C TYR A 273 -6.65 11.71 -8.21
N ASN A 274 -7.97 11.85 -8.38
CA ASN A 274 -8.61 13.12 -8.71
C ASN A 274 -8.41 14.16 -7.60
N GLN A 275 -8.45 13.74 -6.34
CA GLN A 275 -8.25 14.61 -5.18
C GLN A 275 -6.82 15.14 -5.10
N PHE A 276 -5.83 14.24 -5.21
CA PHE A 276 -4.42 14.61 -5.25
C PHE A 276 -4.09 15.49 -6.45
N PHE A 277 -4.65 15.21 -7.63
CA PHE A 277 -4.44 16.02 -8.82
C PHE A 277 -4.97 17.45 -8.66
N THR A 278 -6.18 17.58 -8.14
CA THR A 278 -6.84 18.87 -7.87
C THR A 278 -6.04 19.69 -6.85
N LEU A 279 -5.74 19.09 -5.70
CA LEU A 279 -5.02 19.74 -4.62
C LEU A 279 -3.57 20.08 -5.01
N HIS A 280 -2.89 19.22 -5.76
CA HIS A 280 -1.56 19.49 -6.29
C HIS A 280 -1.55 20.76 -7.14
N GLY A 281 -2.43 20.83 -8.15
CA GLY A 281 -2.52 21.99 -9.05
C GLY A 281 -2.81 23.29 -8.30
N THR A 282 -3.82 23.27 -7.41
CA THR A 282 -4.15 24.44 -6.58
C THR A 282 -3.00 24.86 -5.66
N THR A 283 -2.35 23.90 -5.00
CA THR A 283 -1.25 24.19 -4.06
C THR A 283 -0.05 24.76 -4.79
N MET A 284 0.35 24.18 -5.91
CA MET A 284 1.53 24.63 -6.66
C MET A 284 1.37 26.05 -7.21
N ILE A 285 0.19 26.40 -7.72
CA ILE A 285 -0.04 27.73 -8.29
C ILE A 285 -0.29 28.77 -7.20
N PHE A 286 -1.28 28.53 -6.33
CA PHE A 286 -1.79 29.57 -5.45
C PHE A 286 -1.12 29.61 -4.07
N LEU A 287 -0.52 28.50 -3.62
CA LEU A 287 0.13 28.42 -2.30
C LEU A 287 1.67 28.32 -2.38
N ALA A 288 2.23 27.94 -3.52
CA ALA A 288 3.69 27.90 -3.73
C ALA A 288 4.17 29.00 -4.69
N ALA A 289 3.79 28.97 -5.97
CA ALA A 289 4.34 29.88 -6.98
C ALA A 289 3.98 31.35 -6.73
N MET A 290 2.69 31.67 -6.56
CA MET A 290 2.27 33.05 -6.28
C MET A 290 2.89 33.61 -4.99
N PRO A 291 2.91 32.88 -3.85
CA PRO A 291 3.53 33.37 -2.63
C PRO A 291 5.04 33.59 -2.77
N LEU A 292 5.77 32.72 -3.48
CA LEU A 292 7.20 32.92 -3.75
C LEU A 292 7.46 34.20 -4.56
N ILE A 293 6.65 34.46 -5.59
CA ILE A 293 6.74 35.70 -6.39
C ILE A 293 6.46 36.92 -5.50
N ASN A 294 5.41 36.86 -4.66
CA ASN A 294 5.07 37.93 -3.73
C ASN A 294 6.16 38.14 -2.66
N GLY A 295 6.86 37.08 -2.26
CA GLY A 295 8.03 37.15 -1.37
C GLY A 295 9.16 37.97 -1.98
N PHE A 296 9.53 37.66 -3.24
CA PHE A 296 10.52 38.47 -3.98
C PHE A 296 10.05 39.91 -4.16
N ALA A 297 8.78 40.11 -4.55
CA ALA A 297 8.23 41.45 -4.79
C ALA A 297 8.27 42.31 -3.52
N ASN A 298 7.88 41.74 -2.38
CA ASN A 298 7.92 42.40 -1.08
C ASN A 298 9.34 42.82 -0.69
N TRP A 299 10.33 41.95 -0.89
CA TRP A 299 11.72 42.26 -0.58
C TRP A 299 12.30 43.31 -1.52
N MET A 300 12.11 43.13 -2.83
CA MET A 300 12.91 43.83 -3.84
C MET A 300 12.26 45.12 -4.33
N VAL A 301 10.94 45.19 -4.49
CA VAL A 301 10.29 46.35 -5.14
C VAL A 301 10.53 47.65 -4.35
N PRO A 302 10.24 47.74 -3.04
CA PRO A 302 10.46 48.99 -2.30
C PRO A 302 11.93 49.43 -2.35
N LEU A 303 12.86 48.48 -2.21
CA LEU A 303 14.30 48.75 -2.27
C LEU A 303 14.74 49.24 -3.65
N GLN A 304 14.23 48.64 -4.72
CA GLN A 304 14.59 48.99 -6.11
C GLN A 304 14.09 50.37 -6.52
N ILE A 305 12.97 50.83 -5.98
CA ILE A 305 12.41 52.14 -6.28
C ILE A 305 12.79 53.21 -5.26
N GLY A 306 13.56 52.86 -4.22
CA GLY A 306 13.93 53.77 -3.14
C GLY A 306 12.78 54.18 -2.22
N ALA A 307 11.75 53.34 -2.10
CA ALA A 307 10.66 53.53 -1.15
C ALA A 307 11.04 52.97 0.24
N PRO A 308 10.63 53.62 1.34
CA PRO A 308 10.89 53.13 2.69
C PRO A 308 10.11 51.85 3.04
N ASP A 309 8.92 51.70 2.47
CA ASP A 309 8.01 50.56 2.65
C ASP A 309 6.99 50.57 1.49
N LEU A 310 6.03 49.64 1.49
CA LEU A 310 4.85 49.67 0.64
C LEU A 310 3.88 50.78 1.08
N ALA A 311 3.00 51.21 0.17
CA ALA A 311 2.02 52.27 0.38
C ALA A 311 1.02 51.96 1.51
N LEU A 312 0.66 50.68 1.67
CA LEU A 312 -0.33 50.22 2.63
C LEU A 312 0.25 49.04 3.45
N PRO A 313 1.15 49.29 4.44
CA PRO A 313 1.89 48.23 5.14
C PRO A 313 1.00 47.26 5.92
N ARG A 314 -0.08 47.74 6.56
CA ARG A 314 -1.03 46.86 7.27
C ARG A 314 -1.82 45.97 6.32
N MET A 315 -2.18 46.50 5.15
CA MET A 315 -2.86 45.72 4.12
C MET A 315 -1.93 44.63 3.58
N ASN A 316 -0.63 44.92 3.45
CA ASN A 316 0.36 43.91 3.10
C ASN A 316 0.40 42.73 4.07
N ALA A 317 0.44 43.02 5.38
CA ALA A 317 0.41 41.99 6.41
C ALA A 317 -0.90 41.18 6.38
N MET A 318 -2.03 41.86 6.19
CA MET A 318 -3.33 41.19 6.02
C MET A 318 -3.36 40.28 4.79
N SER A 319 -2.84 40.72 3.65
CA SER A 319 -2.73 39.89 2.44
C SER A 319 -1.97 38.59 2.71
N PHE A 320 -0.87 38.68 3.46
CA PHE A 320 -0.14 37.48 3.86
C PHE A 320 -1.01 36.54 4.70
N TRP A 321 -1.65 37.04 5.76
CA TRP A 321 -2.42 36.21 6.71
C TRP A 321 -3.67 35.55 6.11
N LEU A 322 -4.22 36.08 5.02
CA LEU A 322 -5.29 35.42 4.28
C LEU A 322 -4.85 34.11 3.61
N GLN A 323 -3.56 33.93 3.30
CA GLN A 323 -3.06 32.69 2.67
C GLN A 323 -3.05 31.48 3.60
N PRO A 324 -2.45 31.50 4.81
CA PRO A 324 -2.50 30.34 5.69
C PRO A 324 -3.94 29.99 6.08
N VAL A 325 -4.83 30.98 6.22
CA VAL A 325 -6.26 30.73 6.43
C VAL A 325 -6.89 30.06 5.20
N GLY A 326 -6.61 30.55 3.98
CA GLY A 326 -7.08 29.93 2.74
C GLY A 326 -6.55 28.51 2.54
N ALA A 327 -5.29 28.27 2.90
CA ALA A 327 -4.67 26.95 2.86
C ALA A 327 -5.34 25.97 3.82
N LEU A 328 -5.62 26.39 5.06
CA LEU A 328 -6.33 25.55 6.02
C LEU A 328 -7.69 25.12 5.47
N LEU A 329 -8.46 26.05 4.88
CA LEU A 329 -9.74 25.75 4.24
C LEU A 329 -9.59 24.76 3.07
N ILE A 330 -8.60 24.97 2.18
CA ILE A 330 -8.32 24.07 1.05
C ILE A 330 -8.02 22.64 1.52
N PHE A 331 -7.24 22.49 2.60
CA PHE A 331 -6.83 21.19 3.12
C PHE A 331 -7.80 20.58 4.12
N THR A 332 -8.86 21.28 4.55
CA THR A 332 -9.90 20.71 5.44
C THR A 332 -10.45 19.40 4.90
N GLY A 333 -10.69 19.33 3.59
CA GLY A 333 -11.18 18.11 2.93
C GLY A 333 -10.23 16.92 3.07
N VAL A 334 -8.91 17.16 3.05
CA VAL A 334 -7.90 16.11 3.26
C VAL A 334 -8.00 15.55 4.68
N PHE A 335 -8.14 16.43 5.68
CA PHE A 335 -8.25 15.99 7.08
C PHE A 335 -9.56 15.26 7.39
N SER A 336 -10.60 15.46 6.58
CA SER A 336 -11.88 14.76 6.70
C SER A 336 -12.04 13.57 5.73
N GLY A 337 -11.00 13.20 4.98
CA GLY A 337 -11.04 12.08 4.02
C GLY A 337 -11.79 12.35 2.71
N GLN A 338 -12.13 13.61 2.43
CA GLN A 338 -12.85 14.05 1.23
C GLN A 338 -12.16 15.29 0.66
N GLY A 339 -10.95 15.15 0.11
CA GLY A 339 -10.24 16.25 -0.56
C GLY A 339 -10.98 16.70 -1.82
N ALA A 340 -10.86 17.96 -2.26
CA ALA A 340 -11.52 18.40 -3.50
C ALA A 340 -11.05 17.60 -4.73
N ASP A 341 -11.96 17.17 -5.59
CA ASP A 341 -11.75 16.19 -6.68
C ASP A 341 -12.11 16.72 -8.08
N THR A 342 -12.37 18.01 -8.22
CA THR A 342 -12.98 18.62 -9.41
C THR A 342 -12.01 19.06 -10.51
N GLY A 343 -10.74 18.69 -10.36
CA GLY A 343 -9.63 19.29 -11.08
C GLY A 343 -9.36 20.72 -10.59
N TRP A 344 -8.12 21.18 -10.70
CA TRP A 344 -7.77 22.55 -10.24
C TRP A 344 -8.53 23.66 -11.00
N THR A 345 -9.12 23.33 -12.15
CA THR A 345 -9.98 24.22 -12.96
C THR A 345 -11.40 24.36 -12.41
N GLY A 346 -11.93 23.35 -11.71
CA GLY A 346 -13.27 23.37 -11.12
C GLY A 346 -14.39 23.63 -12.13
N TYR A 347 -14.53 22.77 -13.14
CA TYR A 347 -15.58 22.96 -14.17
C TYR A 347 -16.99 22.97 -13.56
N ALA A 348 -17.75 24.02 -13.89
CA ALA A 348 -19.09 24.30 -13.37
C ALA A 348 -20.01 23.06 -13.27
N PRO A 349 -20.25 22.29 -14.35
CA PRO A 349 -21.15 21.13 -14.32
C PRO A 349 -20.86 20.09 -13.22
N TYR A 350 -19.59 19.97 -12.81
CA TYR A 350 -19.16 19.01 -11.81
C TYR A 350 -18.92 19.67 -10.44
N VAL A 351 -18.36 20.87 -10.40
CA VAL A 351 -18.08 21.56 -9.13
C VAL A 351 -19.35 21.97 -8.40
N VAL A 352 -20.50 22.13 -9.07
CA VAL A 352 -21.80 22.41 -8.43
C VAL A 352 -22.72 21.18 -8.36
N SER A 353 -22.27 20.00 -8.78
CA SER A 353 -23.13 18.81 -8.76
C SER A 353 -23.43 18.34 -7.34
N GLU A 354 -24.57 17.67 -7.18
CA GLU A 354 -24.97 16.96 -5.95
C GLU A 354 -23.94 15.91 -5.51
N THR A 355 -23.14 15.40 -6.45
CA THR A 355 -22.10 14.40 -6.18
C THR A 355 -20.81 15.00 -5.63
N ALA A 356 -20.59 16.30 -5.77
CA ALA A 356 -19.39 16.96 -5.26
C ALA A 356 -19.51 17.19 -3.75
N HIS A 357 -18.58 16.64 -2.98
CA HIS A 357 -18.66 16.56 -1.53
C HIS A 357 -18.15 17.84 -0.79
N MET A 358 -18.24 17.88 0.53
CA MET A 358 -17.95 19.07 1.35
C MET A 358 -16.52 19.61 1.20
N GLY A 359 -15.54 18.76 0.88
CA GLY A 359 -14.16 19.19 0.60
C GLY A 359 -14.06 20.19 -0.54
N THR A 360 -14.85 20.02 -1.60
CA THR A 360 -14.91 20.94 -2.74
C THR A 360 -15.46 22.31 -2.30
N THR A 361 -16.45 22.33 -1.40
CA THR A 361 -16.98 23.58 -0.83
C THR A 361 -15.91 24.33 -0.04
N MET A 362 -15.13 23.64 0.78
CA MET A 362 -14.04 24.24 1.56
C MET A 362 -12.86 24.66 0.69
N TRP A 363 -12.58 23.93 -0.39
CA TRP A 363 -11.60 24.30 -1.41
C TRP A 363 -11.99 25.60 -2.11
N VAL A 364 -13.25 25.77 -2.52
CA VAL A 364 -13.74 27.05 -3.10
C VAL A 364 -13.62 28.18 -2.07
N ALA A 365 -14.05 27.95 -0.82
CA ALA A 365 -13.94 28.96 0.24
C ALA A 365 -12.49 29.41 0.48
N GLY A 366 -11.56 28.46 0.51
CA GLY A 366 -10.14 28.76 0.65
C GLY A 366 -9.59 29.54 -0.54
N GLN A 367 -9.98 29.23 -1.78
CA GLN A 367 -9.58 30.00 -2.95
C GLN A 367 -10.12 31.45 -2.93
N ILE A 368 -11.34 31.68 -2.42
CA ILE A 368 -11.86 33.05 -2.23
C ILE A 368 -10.95 33.87 -1.31
N MET A 369 -10.41 33.26 -0.25
CA MET A 369 -9.43 33.92 0.63
C MET A 369 -8.12 34.24 -0.12
N LEU A 370 -7.66 33.36 -1.01
CA LEU A 370 -6.48 33.58 -1.84
C LEU A 370 -6.69 34.68 -2.90
N VAL A 371 -7.89 34.79 -3.46
CA VAL A 371 -8.32 35.90 -4.32
C VAL A 371 -8.27 37.22 -3.56
N ALA A 372 -8.82 37.28 -2.34
CA ALA A 372 -8.76 38.47 -1.51
C ALA A 372 -7.30 38.87 -1.19
N SER A 373 -6.47 37.91 -0.78
CA SER A 373 -5.02 38.10 -0.57
C SER A 373 -4.34 38.74 -1.79
N SER A 374 -4.58 38.17 -2.97
CA SER A 374 -3.93 38.60 -4.22
C SER A 374 -4.42 39.98 -4.67
N THR A 375 -5.71 40.27 -4.47
CA THR A 375 -6.30 41.59 -4.75
C THR A 375 -5.65 42.68 -3.91
N LEU A 376 -5.59 42.47 -2.60
CA LEU A 376 -5.00 43.42 -1.66
C LEU A 376 -3.50 43.62 -1.97
N THR A 377 -2.77 42.55 -2.24
CA THR A 377 -1.36 42.61 -2.64
C THR A 377 -1.17 43.44 -3.91
N GLY A 378 -1.99 43.20 -4.93
CA GLY A 378 -1.91 43.90 -6.20
C GLY A 378 -2.19 45.40 -6.09
N ILE A 379 -3.23 45.79 -5.35
CA ILE A 379 -3.53 47.20 -5.06
C ILE A 379 -2.31 47.85 -4.40
N ASN A 380 -1.73 47.20 -3.39
CA ASN A 380 -0.61 47.76 -2.66
C ASN A 380 0.63 48.00 -3.55
N PHE A 381 1.02 47.03 -4.37
CA PHE A 381 2.15 47.19 -5.28
C PHE A 381 1.89 48.25 -6.36
N LEU A 382 0.69 48.28 -6.94
CA LEU A 382 0.32 49.30 -7.93
C LEU A 382 0.42 50.71 -7.34
N THR A 383 -0.15 50.92 -6.16
CA THR A 383 -0.06 52.22 -5.47
C THR A 383 1.39 52.56 -5.15
N THR A 384 2.16 51.63 -4.57
CA THR A 384 3.56 51.86 -4.19
C THR A 384 4.41 52.28 -5.39
N ILE A 385 4.35 51.52 -6.49
CA ILE A 385 5.13 51.81 -7.70
C ILE A 385 4.69 53.14 -8.33
N ALA A 386 3.40 53.47 -8.27
CA ALA A 386 2.90 54.73 -8.84
C ALA A 386 3.38 55.97 -8.06
N VAL A 387 3.31 55.94 -6.72
CA VAL A 387 3.41 57.17 -5.90
C VAL A 387 4.62 57.25 -4.97
N MET A 388 5.37 56.17 -4.76
CA MET A 388 6.48 56.13 -3.76
C MET A 388 7.88 55.98 -4.35
N ARG A 389 8.04 56.13 -5.67
CA ARG A 389 9.37 56.11 -6.30
C ARG A 389 10.24 57.26 -5.81
N ALA A 390 11.54 57.02 -5.75
CA ALA A 390 12.53 58.02 -5.38
C ALA A 390 12.45 59.26 -6.30
N PRO A 391 12.71 60.47 -5.77
CA PRO A 391 12.73 61.69 -6.57
C PRO A 391 13.70 61.56 -7.76
N GLY A 392 13.22 61.90 -8.96
CA GLY A 392 13.99 61.82 -10.20
C GLY A 392 13.92 60.47 -10.91
N MET A 393 13.25 59.45 -10.35
CA MET A 393 13.01 58.17 -11.03
C MET A 393 11.76 58.23 -11.92
N GLY A 394 11.96 58.37 -13.22
CA GLY A 394 10.92 58.20 -14.25
C GLY A 394 10.52 56.74 -14.44
N TRP A 395 9.42 56.52 -15.18
CA TRP A 395 8.88 55.17 -15.43
C TRP A 395 9.89 54.25 -16.12
N LEU A 396 10.51 54.69 -17.21
CA LEU A 396 11.47 53.89 -17.98
C LEU A 396 12.84 53.73 -17.29
N GLN A 397 13.02 54.31 -16.10
CA GLN A 397 14.25 54.20 -15.31
C GLN A 397 14.11 53.16 -14.18
N MET A 398 12.92 52.60 -13.95
CA MET A 398 12.74 51.53 -12.98
C MET A 398 13.45 50.23 -13.44
N PRO A 399 13.98 49.41 -12.51
CA PRO A 399 14.56 48.12 -12.86
C PRO A 399 13.54 47.17 -13.51
N LEU A 400 14.02 46.27 -14.37
CA LEU A 400 13.18 45.31 -15.10
C LEU A 400 12.32 44.43 -14.18
N PHE A 401 12.85 44.04 -13.01
CA PHE A 401 12.07 43.27 -12.04
C PHE A 401 10.86 44.06 -11.54
N THR A 402 11.05 45.32 -11.13
CA THR A 402 9.93 46.18 -10.71
C THR A 402 8.92 46.39 -11.85
N TRP A 403 9.39 46.55 -13.08
CA TRP A 403 8.51 46.59 -14.27
C TRP A 403 7.71 45.30 -14.45
N SER A 404 8.33 44.14 -14.29
CA SER A 404 7.62 42.86 -14.39
C SER A 404 6.54 42.71 -13.31
N ILE A 405 6.82 43.17 -12.08
CA ILE A 405 5.83 43.17 -11.00
C ILE A 405 4.70 44.16 -11.29
N LEU A 406 4.99 45.34 -11.84
CA LEU A 406 3.98 46.29 -12.28
C LEU A 406 3.04 45.66 -13.32
N VAL A 407 3.60 45.07 -14.38
CA VAL A 407 2.82 44.42 -15.45
C VAL A 407 2.03 43.23 -14.91
N ALA A 408 2.64 42.38 -14.08
CA ALA A 408 1.96 41.25 -13.45
C ALA A 408 0.75 41.71 -12.62
N ASN A 409 0.90 42.76 -11.80
CA ASN A 409 -0.21 43.29 -11.00
C ASN A 409 -1.31 43.93 -11.85
N LEU A 410 -0.97 44.58 -12.95
CA LEU A 410 -1.98 45.08 -13.91
C LEU A 410 -2.79 43.94 -14.52
N MET A 411 -2.12 42.85 -14.93
CA MET A 411 -2.81 41.67 -15.45
C MET A 411 -3.68 40.99 -14.39
N LEU A 412 -3.18 40.89 -13.15
CA LEU A 412 -3.94 40.36 -12.02
C LEU A 412 -5.19 41.21 -11.74
N PHE A 413 -5.10 42.54 -11.83
CA PHE A 413 -6.26 43.41 -11.61
C PHE A 413 -7.36 43.22 -12.66
N LEU A 414 -6.99 42.78 -13.87
CA LEU A 414 -7.94 42.44 -14.92
C LEU A 414 -8.54 41.04 -14.75
N SER A 415 -7.75 40.06 -14.29
CA SER A 415 -8.17 38.65 -14.23
C SER A 415 -8.82 38.24 -12.91
N ILE A 416 -8.31 38.74 -11.78
CA ILE A 416 -8.76 38.35 -10.43
C ILE A 416 -10.25 38.64 -10.20
N PRO A 417 -10.83 39.78 -10.63
CA PRO A 417 -12.26 40.01 -10.42
C PRO A 417 -13.15 38.96 -11.08
N ALA A 418 -12.83 38.55 -12.31
CA ALA A 418 -13.57 37.51 -13.01
C ALA A 418 -13.45 36.15 -12.29
N PHE A 419 -12.23 35.79 -11.88
CA PHE A 419 -11.98 34.56 -11.13
C PHE A 419 -12.69 34.56 -9.76
N GLY A 420 -12.62 35.68 -9.03
CA GLY A 420 -13.26 35.84 -7.73
C GLY A 420 -14.78 35.79 -7.80
N ILE A 421 -15.39 36.44 -8.79
CA ILE A 421 -16.85 36.37 -9.00
C ILE A 421 -17.27 34.95 -9.35
N GLY A 422 -16.53 34.25 -10.21
CA GLY A 422 -16.82 32.85 -10.54
C GLY A 422 -16.79 31.94 -9.31
N LEU A 423 -15.76 32.08 -8.47
CA LEU A 423 -15.67 31.32 -7.22
C LEU A 423 -16.81 31.65 -6.25
N ILE A 424 -17.19 32.93 -6.13
CA ILE A 424 -18.33 33.34 -5.30
C ILE A 424 -19.62 32.72 -5.85
N GLN A 425 -19.86 32.75 -7.16
CA GLN A 425 -21.04 32.13 -7.78
C GLN A 425 -21.08 30.62 -7.50
N VAL A 426 -19.96 29.90 -7.69
CA VAL A 426 -19.88 28.47 -7.34
C VAL A 426 -20.15 28.25 -5.86
N TYR A 427 -19.59 29.08 -4.98
CA TYR A 427 -19.80 28.95 -3.54
C TYR A 427 -21.26 29.17 -3.14
N LEU A 428 -21.92 30.16 -3.74
CA LEU A 428 -23.34 30.44 -3.51
C LEU A 428 -24.23 29.32 -4.04
N ASP A 429 -23.93 28.76 -5.21
CA ASP A 429 -24.67 27.60 -5.75
C ASP A 429 -24.57 26.42 -4.79
N ARG A 430 -23.38 26.15 -4.23
CA ARG A 430 -23.14 25.04 -3.30
C ARG A 430 -23.71 25.23 -1.90
N VAL A 431 -23.79 26.47 -1.39
CA VAL A 431 -24.11 26.73 0.03
C VAL A 431 -25.51 27.32 0.21
N ILE A 432 -25.94 28.18 -0.70
CA ILE A 432 -27.23 28.90 -0.62
C ILE A 432 -28.24 28.32 -1.60
N GLY A 433 -27.80 27.59 -2.63
CA GLY A 433 -28.67 27.05 -3.67
C GLY A 433 -29.06 28.11 -4.70
N THR A 434 -28.14 29.03 -5.04
CA THR A 434 -28.29 29.82 -6.26
C THR A 434 -28.15 28.94 -7.50
N ALA A 435 -28.52 29.47 -8.66
CA ALA A 435 -28.56 28.72 -9.92
C ALA A 435 -27.69 29.38 -11.01
N PHE A 436 -26.49 29.85 -10.65
CA PHE A 436 -25.59 30.47 -11.64
C PHE A 436 -25.05 29.47 -12.66
N TYR A 437 -24.77 28.24 -12.21
CA TYR A 437 -24.17 27.18 -13.02
C TYR A 437 -25.01 25.90 -13.03
N ASP A 438 -26.25 25.95 -12.52
CA ASP A 438 -27.19 24.83 -12.58
C ASP A 438 -27.70 24.63 -14.01
N ILE A 439 -27.39 23.47 -14.57
CA ILE A 439 -27.80 23.06 -15.93
C ILE A 439 -29.34 22.99 -16.04
N SER A 440 -30.03 22.68 -14.94
CA SER A 440 -31.50 22.59 -14.93
C SER A 440 -32.17 23.96 -15.01
N ALA A 441 -31.45 25.04 -14.69
CA ALA A 441 -31.96 26.40 -14.66
C ALA A 441 -31.84 27.17 -15.99
N GLY A 442 -31.18 26.59 -17.01
CA GLY A 442 -31.13 27.12 -18.38
C GLY A 442 -29.74 27.50 -18.87
#